data_AF-A0AAE4A3I7-F1
#
_entry.id   AF-A0AAE4A3I7-F1
#
_cell.length_a   1.000
_cell.length_b   1.000
_cell.length_c   1.000
_cell.angle_alpha   90.00
_cell.angle_beta   90.00
_cell.angle_gamma   90.00
#
_symmetry.space_group_name_H-M   'P 1'
#
loop_
_entity.id
_entity.type
_entity.pdbx_description
1 polymer ?
#
loop_
_entity_poly.entity_id
_entity_poly.type
_entity_poly.pdbx_seq_one_letter_code
_entity_poly.pdbx_strand_id
1 'polypeptide(L)'
;MSRRRGRRPSKWPDPHERRFEPARKGPDFEQWWEETGFRELRQLLLWRWDPIGVADIAFPWAENEYDQYARAIAEELYDRTRAAELTAHLESLELHAVNPREGDDGRARLREVAELLVAWYDESRAHHREFGPRDPRPPDLR
;
A
#
# COMPACT_ATOMS: atom_id res chain seq x y z
N MET A 1 -9.34 31.22 -55.22
CA MET A 1 -9.76 30.46 -54.01
C MET A 1 -9.29 29.01 -54.16
N SER A 2 -8.29 28.57 -53.39
CA SER A 2 -7.97 27.15 -53.27
C SER A 2 -7.25 26.87 -51.95
N ARG A 3 -7.73 25.83 -51.25
CA ARG A 3 -7.52 25.56 -49.82
C ARG A 3 -6.10 25.05 -49.54
N ARG A 4 -5.37 25.69 -48.61
CA ARG A 4 -4.16 25.12 -48.01
C ARG A 4 -4.58 24.01 -47.02
N ARG A 5 -4.17 22.77 -47.27
CA ARG A 5 -4.25 21.66 -46.31
C ARG A 5 -3.27 21.93 -45.17
N GLY A 6 -3.77 22.31 -44.00
CA GLY A 6 -3.00 22.32 -42.77
C GLY A 6 -2.64 20.89 -42.37
N ARG A 7 -1.35 20.60 -42.23
CA ARG A 7 -0.86 19.37 -41.58
C ARG A 7 -1.40 19.36 -40.15
N ARG A 8 -2.13 18.29 -39.79
CA ARG A 8 -2.36 17.94 -38.38
C ARG A 8 -0.99 17.63 -37.74
N PRO A 9 -0.63 18.21 -36.58
CA PRO A 9 0.51 17.70 -35.83
C PRO A 9 0.20 16.25 -35.43
N SER A 10 1.10 15.36 -35.83
CA SER A 10 1.08 13.93 -35.51
C SER A 10 1.65 13.74 -34.12
N LYS A 11 0.92 12.95 -33.32
CA LYS A 11 1.25 12.45 -31.98
C LYS A 11 1.04 13.44 -30.84
N TRP A 12 -0.18 13.46 -30.32
CA TRP A 12 -0.39 13.66 -28.88
C TRP A 12 0.36 12.53 -28.14
N PRO A 13 1.12 12.82 -27.07
CA PRO A 13 1.74 11.76 -26.29
C PRO A 13 0.66 10.84 -25.71
N ASP A 14 0.95 9.55 -25.70
CA ASP A 14 0.06 8.52 -25.15
C ASP A 14 -0.14 8.81 -23.65
N PRO A 15 -1.38 8.91 -23.12
CA PRO A 15 -1.61 9.13 -21.70
C PRO A 15 -1.01 8.02 -20.81
N HIS A 16 -0.63 6.88 -21.39
CA HIS A 16 0.03 5.77 -20.69
C HIS A 16 1.58 5.79 -20.75
N GLU A 17 2.21 6.76 -21.44
CA GLU A 17 3.69 6.88 -21.53
C GLU A 17 4.33 7.61 -20.33
N ARG A 18 3.54 8.14 -19.38
CA ARG A 18 4.08 8.46 -18.05
C ARG A 18 4.20 7.17 -17.25
N ARG A 19 5.25 6.40 -17.51
CA ARG A 19 5.86 5.62 -16.43
C ARG A 19 6.29 6.63 -15.37
N PHE A 20 5.45 6.81 -14.35
CA PHE A 20 5.93 7.33 -13.09
C PHE A 20 6.97 6.31 -12.63
N GLU A 21 8.25 6.58 -12.88
CA GLU A 21 9.27 6.03 -12.00
C GLU A 21 8.84 6.48 -10.60
N PRO A 22 8.53 5.56 -9.68
CA PRO A 22 8.15 5.96 -8.35
C PRO A 22 9.31 6.80 -7.82
N ALA A 23 9.01 8.06 -7.46
CA ALA A 23 10.01 8.94 -6.91
C ALA A 23 10.68 8.19 -5.76
N ARG A 24 12.00 7.98 -5.86
CA ARG A 24 12.76 7.25 -4.85
C ARG A 24 12.45 7.89 -3.50
N LYS A 25 11.74 7.18 -2.63
CA LYS A 25 11.30 7.71 -1.35
C LYS A 25 12.55 8.09 -0.54
N GLY A 26 12.46 9.16 0.25
CA GLY A 26 13.62 9.67 1.00
C GLY A 26 14.22 8.63 1.96
N PRO A 27 15.49 8.76 2.37
CA PRO A 27 16.18 7.78 3.23
C PRO A 27 15.45 7.51 4.56
N ASP A 28 14.75 8.51 5.10
CA ASP A 28 13.86 8.40 6.28
C ASP A 28 12.72 7.38 6.08
N PHE A 29 12.16 7.28 4.87
CA PHE A 29 11.11 6.30 4.57
C PHE A 29 11.68 4.89 4.46
N GLU A 30 12.78 4.71 3.72
CA GLU A 30 13.37 3.38 3.54
C GLU A 30 13.92 2.83 4.86
N GLN A 31 14.50 3.68 5.71
CA GLN A 31 14.94 3.27 7.04
C GLN A 31 13.76 2.83 7.92
N TRP A 32 12.70 3.65 8.00
CA TRP A 32 11.48 3.28 8.72
C TRP A 32 10.87 1.98 8.18
N TRP A 33 10.83 1.82 6.85
CA TRP A 33 10.26 0.65 6.20
C TRP A 33 10.98 -0.64 6.61
N GLU A 34 12.30 -0.64 6.54
CA GLU A 34 13.15 -1.78 6.87
C GLU A 34 13.13 -2.15 8.36
N GLU A 35 13.10 -1.14 9.23
CA GLU A 35 13.23 -1.32 10.68
C GLU A 35 11.89 -1.54 11.39
N THR A 36 10.78 -1.08 10.82
CA THR A 36 9.48 -1.05 11.51
C THR A 36 8.29 -1.29 10.57
N GLY A 37 8.17 -0.46 9.52
CA GLY A 37 6.96 -0.37 8.70
C GLY A 37 6.55 -1.68 8.05
N PHE A 38 7.50 -2.43 7.48
CA PHE A 38 7.19 -3.67 6.77
C PHE A 38 6.59 -4.74 7.69
N ARG A 39 7.23 -4.99 8.85
CA ARG A 39 6.79 -6.00 9.82
C ARG A 39 5.43 -5.65 10.42
N GLU A 40 5.27 -4.40 10.88
CA GLU A 40 4.01 -3.96 11.48
C GLU A 40 2.85 -4.01 10.49
N LEU A 41 3.08 -3.57 9.24
CA LEU A 41 2.04 -3.56 8.22
C LEU A 41 1.58 -4.97 7.86
N ARG A 42 2.50 -5.92 7.66
CA ARG A 42 2.13 -7.32 7.36
C ARG A 42 1.20 -7.91 8.42
N GLN A 43 1.50 -7.65 9.69
CA GLN A 43 0.65 -8.09 10.80
C GLN A 43 -0.71 -7.39 10.77
N LEU A 44 -0.77 -6.08 10.54
CA LEU A 44 -2.05 -5.37 10.42
C LEU A 44 -2.90 -5.87 9.25
N LEU A 45 -2.29 -6.14 8.09
CA LEU A 45 -3.00 -6.67 6.93
C LEU A 45 -3.54 -8.07 7.23
N LEU A 46 -2.74 -8.94 7.84
CA LEU A 46 -3.19 -10.27 8.27
C LEU A 46 -4.33 -10.20 9.31
N TRP A 47 -4.33 -9.24 10.23
CA TRP A 47 -5.33 -9.22 11.32
C TRP A 47 -6.61 -8.49 10.96
N ARG A 48 -6.50 -7.41 10.18
CA ARG A 48 -7.59 -6.45 9.98
C ARG A 48 -8.15 -6.52 8.56
N TRP A 49 -7.35 -6.91 7.58
CA TRP A 49 -7.76 -6.89 6.18
C TRP A 49 -7.95 -8.27 5.55
N ASP A 50 -7.13 -9.27 5.87
CA ASP A 50 -7.22 -10.68 5.44
C ASP A 50 -8.21 -11.01 4.31
N PRO A 51 -7.99 -10.49 3.09
CA PRO A 51 -8.98 -10.57 2.02
C PRO A 51 -9.08 -11.98 1.44
N ILE A 52 -8.10 -12.84 1.74
CA ILE A 52 -8.04 -14.24 1.31
C ILE A 52 -8.38 -15.23 2.44
N GLY A 53 -8.71 -14.73 3.64
CA GLY A 53 -9.21 -15.55 4.75
C GLY A 53 -8.20 -16.51 5.38
N VAL A 54 -6.90 -16.20 5.33
CA VAL A 54 -5.84 -17.09 5.85
C VAL A 54 -5.52 -16.86 7.33
N ALA A 55 -5.99 -15.76 7.93
CA ALA A 55 -5.73 -15.47 9.33
C ALA A 55 -6.28 -16.54 10.27
N ASP A 56 -7.47 -17.07 9.97
CA ASP A 56 -8.14 -18.08 10.80
C ASP A 56 -7.39 -19.44 10.81
N ILE A 57 -6.51 -19.69 9.83
CA ILE A 57 -5.87 -21.00 9.62
C ILE A 57 -4.36 -20.96 9.90
N ALA A 58 -3.72 -19.83 9.63
CA ALA A 58 -2.27 -19.75 9.57
C ALA A 58 -1.68 -18.58 10.35
N PHE A 59 -2.46 -17.92 11.21
CA PHE A 59 -1.94 -16.89 12.12
C PHE A 59 -0.96 -17.48 13.17
N PRO A 60 0.17 -16.80 13.49
CA PRO A 60 0.74 -15.59 12.88
C PRO A 60 1.68 -15.85 11.67
N TRP A 61 1.77 -17.08 11.18
CA TRP A 61 2.79 -17.55 10.25
C TRP A 61 2.56 -17.21 8.76
N ALA A 62 1.33 -16.86 8.36
CA ALA A 62 0.97 -16.48 6.97
C ALA A 62 1.12 -14.98 6.67
N GLU A 63 1.84 -14.23 7.49
CA GLU A 63 2.12 -12.81 7.24
C GLU A 63 2.92 -12.55 5.94
N ASN A 64 3.64 -13.54 5.43
CA ASN A 64 4.41 -13.47 4.18
C ASN A 64 3.52 -13.40 2.93
N GLU A 65 2.29 -13.91 2.99
CA GLU A 65 1.29 -13.77 1.91
C GLU A 65 0.96 -12.30 1.62
N TYR A 66 1.28 -11.41 2.57
CA TYR A 66 1.01 -9.99 2.50
C TYR A 66 2.17 -9.15 1.98
N ASP A 67 3.33 -9.76 1.70
CA ASP A 67 4.54 -9.05 1.27
C ASP A 67 4.30 -8.20 0.02
N GLN A 68 3.59 -8.78 -0.95
CA GLN A 68 3.28 -8.12 -2.22
C GLN A 68 2.32 -6.92 -2.07
N TYR A 69 1.44 -6.94 -1.05
CA TYR A 69 0.49 -5.86 -0.80
C TYR A 69 1.10 -4.77 0.08
N ALA A 70 1.92 -5.16 1.06
CA ALA A 70 2.45 -4.26 2.07
C ALA A 70 3.22 -3.08 1.45
N ARG A 71 4.07 -3.34 0.44
CA ARG A 71 4.85 -2.25 -0.19
C ARG A 71 3.95 -1.27 -0.95
N ALA A 72 2.99 -1.77 -1.74
CA ALA A 72 2.08 -0.93 -2.51
C ALA A 72 1.23 -0.03 -1.58
N ILE A 73 0.70 -0.61 -0.50
CA ILE A 73 -0.09 0.12 0.50
C ILE A 73 0.77 1.17 1.23
N ALA A 74 2.01 0.85 1.60
CA ALA A 74 2.91 1.80 2.26
C ALA A 74 3.32 2.96 1.34
N GLU A 75 3.50 2.72 0.04
CA GLU A 75 3.79 3.75 -0.95
C GLU A 75 2.61 4.69 -1.16
N GLU A 76 1.39 4.15 -1.20
CA GLU A 76 0.15 4.91 -1.26
C GLU A 76 0.00 5.80 -0.01
N LEU A 77 0.21 5.24 1.19
CA LEU A 77 0.21 6.00 2.44
C LEU A 77 1.26 7.12 2.46
N TYR A 78 2.46 6.88 1.92
CA TYR A 78 3.50 7.91 1.82
C TYR A 78 3.09 9.08 0.94
N ASP A 79 2.36 8.82 -0.15
CA ASP A 79 1.86 9.86 -1.05
C ASP A 79 0.69 10.67 -0.47
N ARG A 80 0.42 10.49 0.84
CA ARG A 80 -0.59 11.17 1.67
C ARG A 80 -2.01 10.88 1.23
N THR A 81 -2.21 9.68 0.71
CA THR A 81 -3.52 9.17 0.34
C THR A 81 -4.47 9.24 1.52
N ARG A 82 -5.67 9.76 1.27
CA ARG A 82 -6.73 9.85 2.29
C ARG A 82 -7.40 8.48 2.44
N ALA A 83 -8.01 8.22 3.60
CA ALA A 83 -8.72 6.96 3.85
C ALA A 83 -9.72 6.56 2.74
N ALA A 84 -10.39 7.53 2.09
CA ALA A 84 -11.31 7.27 0.99
C ALA A 84 -10.63 6.72 -0.28
N GLU A 85 -9.44 7.22 -0.60
CA GLU A 85 -8.64 6.76 -1.74
C GLU A 85 -8.01 5.39 -1.43
N LEU A 86 -7.51 5.22 -0.20
CA LEU A 86 -6.99 3.93 0.26
C LEU A 86 -8.10 2.87 0.32
N THR A 87 -9.34 3.23 0.67
CA THR A 87 -10.50 2.33 0.61
C THR A 87 -10.69 1.79 -0.81
N ALA A 88 -10.64 2.66 -1.82
CA ALA A 88 -10.78 2.26 -3.23
C ALA A 88 -9.58 1.41 -3.70
N HIS A 89 -8.38 1.69 -3.20
CA HIS A 89 -7.20 0.88 -3.47
C HIS A 89 -7.34 -0.53 -2.90
N LEU A 90 -7.74 -0.66 -1.63
CA LEU A 90 -7.99 -1.96 -0.99
C LEU A 90 -9.10 -2.73 -1.71
N GLU A 91 -10.20 -2.05 -2.08
CA GLU A 91 -11.30 -2.62 -2.89
C GLU A 91 -10.76 -3.20 -4.21
N SER A 92 -9.88 -2.46 -4.90
CA SER A 92 -9.22 -2.95 -6.11
C SER A 92 -8.34 -4.17 -5.83
N LEU A 93 -7.60 -4.21 -4.73
CA LEU A 93 -6.75 -5.35 -4.39
C LEU A 93 -7.58 -6.60 -4.07
N GLU A 94 -8.69 -6.46 -3.33
CA GLU A 94 -9.60 -7.58 -3.04
C GLU A 94 -10.20 -8.18 -4.32
N LEU A 95 -10.60 -7.34 -5.27
CA LEU A 95 -11.16 -7.79 -6.57
C LEU A 95 -10.16 -8.58 -7.42
N HIS A 96 -8.86 -8.38 -7.21
CA HIS A 96 -7.80 -9.08 -7.95
C HIS A 96 -7.15 -10.21 -7.12
N ALA A 97 -7.64 -10.48 -5.91
CA ALA A 97 -7.14 -11.57 -5.09
C ALA A 97 -7.47 -12.93 -5.72
N VAL A 98 -6.54 -13.88 -5.63
CA VAL A 98 -6.67 -15.22 -6.23
C VAL A 98 -7.76 -16.07 -5.55
N ASN A 99 -8.20 -15.70 -4.35
CA ASN A 99 -9.28 -16.38 -3.61
C ASN A 99 -9.95 -15.41 -2.62
N PRO A 100 -10.82 -14.50 -3.08
CA PRO A 100 -11.44 -13.51 -2.21
C PRO A 100 -12.40 -14.17 -1.21
N ARG A 101 -12.37 -13.72 0.04
CA ARG A 101 -13.32 -14.14 1.07
C ARG A 101 -14.73 -13.66 0.71
N GLU A 102 -15.71 -14.55 0.78
CA GLU A 102 -17.12 -14.20 0.56
C GLU A 102 -17.69 -13.44 1.78
N GLY A 103 -18.40 -12.32 1.55
CA GLY A 103 -19.09 -11.55 2.60
C GLY A 103 -19.72 -10.24 2.11
N ASP A 104 -20.84 -9.85 2.75
CA ASP A 104 -21.70 -8.72 2.31
C ASP A 104 -21.25 -7.32 2.81
N ASP A 105 -20.25 -7.23 3.71
CA ASP A 105 -19.85 -5.98 4.37
C ASP A 105 -18.65 -5.25 3.71
N GLY A 106 -18.34 -5.57 2.45
CA GLY A 106 -17.06 -5.23 1.79
C GLY A 106 -16.63 -3.77 1.95
N ARG A 107 -17.44 -2.79 1.51
CA ARG A 107 -16.96 -1.40 1.42
C ARG A 107 -16.90 -0.64 2.74
N ALA A 108 -17.81 -0.93 3.68
CA ALA A 108 -17.78 -0.30 5.01
C ALA A 108 -16.58 -0.82 5.81
N ARG A 109 -16.38 -2.14 5.79
CA ARG A 109 -15.21 -2.79 6.37
C ARG A 109 -13.90 -2.26 5.79
N LEU A 110 -13.80 -2.13 4.47
CA LEU A 110 -12.61 -1.57 3.80
C LEU A 110 -12.31 -0.13 4.23
N ARG A 111 -13.36 0.67 4.51
CA ARG A 111 -13.17 2.02 5.04
C ARG A 111 -12.55 1.99 6.44
N GLU A 112 -13.05 1.13 7.32
CA GLU A 112 -12.50 0.97 8.68
C GLU A 112 -11.04 0.52 8.64
N VAL A 113 -10.69 -0.41 7.74
CA VAL A 113 -9.31 -0.84 7.51
C VAL A 113 -8.47 0.33 7.01
N ALA A 114 -8.94 1.10 6.03
CA ALA A 114 -8.22 2.24 5.49
C ALA A 114 -7.96 3.33 6.55
N GLU A 115 -8.96 3.65 7.38
CA GLU A 115 -8.81 4.61 8.48
C GLU A 115 -7.77 4.13 9.51
N LEU A 116 -7.80 2.84 9.85
CA LEU A 116 -6.82 2.24 10.74
C LEU A 116 -5.40 2.31 10.15
N LEU A 117 -5.23 2.02 8.87
CA LEU A 117 -3.92 2.05 8.20
C LEU A 117 -3.35 3.46 8.11
N VAL A 118 -4.20 4.47 7.85
CA VAL A 118 -3.78 5.88 7.86
C VAL A 118 -3.32 6.30 9.25
N ALA A 119 -4.12 6.01 10.29
CA ALA A 119 -3.77 6.34 11.67
C ALA A 119 -2.48 5.63 12.11
N TRP A 120 -2.35 4.33 11.82
CA TRP A 120 -1.16 3.56 12.10
C TRP A 120 0.08 4.14 11.40
N TYR A 121 -0.03 4.52 10.13
CA TYR A 121 1.10 5.06 9.37
C TYR A 121 1.64 6.33 10.02
N ASP A 122 0.76 7.27 10.36
CA ASP A 122 1.13 8.53 11.00
C ASP A 122 1.79 8.29 12.37
N GLU A 123 1.21 7.43 13.20
CA GLU A 123 1.73 7.09 14.53
C GLU A 123 3.06 6.32 14.47
N SER A 124 3.18 5.33 13.58
CA SER A 124 4.39 4.52 13.41
C SER A 124 5.56 5.38 12.93
N ARG A 125 5.31 6.27 11.96
CA ARG A 125 6.31 7.23 11.45
C ARG A 125 6.71 8.26 12.51
N ALA A 126 5.75 8.80 13.26
CA ALA A 126 6.04 9.74 14.34
C ALA A 126 6.89 9.09 15.44
N HIS A 127 6.49 7.90 15.88
CA HIS A 127 7.22 7.15 16.89
C HIS A 127 8.64 6.79 16.43
N HIS A 128 8.80 6.30 15.19
CA HIS A 128 10.12 5.92 14.67
C HIS A 128 11.08 7.11 14.62
N ARG A 129 10.59 8.31 14.29
CA ARG A 129 11.40 9.54 14.33
C ARG A 129 11.79 9.98 15.73
N GLU A 130 10.90 9.81 16.70
CA GLU A 130 11.10 10.29 18.07
C GLU A 130 11.93 9.31 18.90
N PHE A 131 11.68 8.01 18.75
CA PHE A 131 12.20 6.96 19.62
C PHE A 131 12.98 5.86 18.88
N GLY A 132 12.99 5.87 17.54
CA GLY A 132 13.53 4.77 16.75
C GLY A 132 12.56 3.57 16.65
N PRO A 133 13.04 2.40 16.18
CA PRO A 133 12.20 1.21 16.03
C PRO A 133 11.69 0.70 17.38
N ARG A 134 10.40 0.34 17.45
CA ARG A 134 9.73 -0.18 18.66
C ARG A 134 10.30 -1.52 19.13
N ASP A 135 10.71 -2.34 18.18
CA ASP A 135 11.36 -3.61 18.44
C ASP A 135 12.53 -3.72 17.46
N PRO A 136 13.74 -3.31 17.87
CA PRO A 136 14.91 -3.33 17.00
C PRO A 136 15.13 -4.75 16.50
N ARG A 137 15.48 -4.92 15.21
CA ARG A 137 15.87 -6.24 14.70
C ARG A 137 16.87 -6.86 15.68
N PRO A 138 16.68 -8.12 16.13
CA PRO A 138 17.71 -8.79 16.88
C PRO A 138 19.01 -8.72 16.05
N PRO A 139 20.16 -8.42 16.68
CA PRO A 139 21.42 -8.36 15.94
C PRO A 139 21.58 -9.67 15.17
N ASP A 140 21.85 -9.56 13.87
CA ASP A 140 21.96 -10.71 12.96
C ASP A 140 22.82 -11.80 13.64
N LEU A 141 22.20 -12.91 14.00
CA LEU A 141 22.93 -14.12 14.38
C LEU A 141 23.54 -14.67 13.09
N ARG A 142 24.74 -14.18 12.77
CA ARG A 142 25.60 -14.72 11.72
C ARG A 142 26.08 -16.13 12.05
#